data_AF-E9LVA2-F1
#
_entry.id   AF-E9LVA2-F1
#
_cell.length_a   1.000
_cell.length_b   1.000
_cell.length_c   1.000
_cell.angle_alpha   90.00
_cell.angle_beta   90.00
_cell.angle_gamma   90.00
#
_symmetry.space_group_name_H-M   'P 1'
#
loop_
_entity.id
_entity.type
_entity.pdbx_description
1 polymer ?
#
loop_
_entity_poly.entity_id
_entity_poly.type
_entity_poly.pdbx_seq_one_letter_code
_entity_poly.pdbx_strand_id
1 'polypeptide(L)'
;FIFGDGTVMFQNCQILARKALPNQKNSITAHGRKYKDEPTGFSFQFCNISAHPDLLATPVNSSTPTYLGRPWKEYSRTIIMQSFMSNIIKPAGWLKWNGDMFLKKLFYGEYMNYGPGAGLGNRVTWPGYQKFNQSG
;
A
#
# COMPACT_ATOMS: atom_id res chain seq x y z
N PHE A 1 -0.16 8.21 3.90
CA PHE A 1 0.38 9.56 4.13
C PHE A 1 1.07 10.11 2.87
N ILE A 2 1.34 9.30 1.84
CA ILE A 2 1.75 9.74 0.50
C ILE A 2 0.49 9.80 -0.38
N PHE A 3 0.16 10.94 -0.95
CA PHE A 3 -1.09 11.11 -1.71
C PHE A 3 -0.91 12.17 -2.81
N GLY A 4 -1.82 12.17 -3.78
CA GLY A 4 -1.78 13.08 -4.93
C GLY A 4 -1.91 12.33 -6.25
N ASP A 5 -1.74 13.07 -7.34
CA ASP A 5 -1.91 12.58 -8.72
C ASP A 5 -0.64 12.81 -9.55
N GLY A 6 0.53 12.74 -8.91
CA GLY A 6 1.81 12.91 -9.59
C GLY A 6 2.26 11.62 -10.31
N THR A 7 3.25 11.78 -11.20
CA THR A 7 4.11 10.70 -11.68
C THR A 7 5.36 10.68 -10.79
N VAL A 8 5.42 9.74 -9.84
CA VAL A 8 6.45 9.76 -8.79
C VAL A 8 7.07 8.38 -8.59
N MET A 9 8.40 8.37 -8.48
CA MET A 9 9.20 7.20 -8.09
C MET A 9 9.84 7.45 -6.73
N PHE A 10 9.63 6.53 -5.79
CA PHE A 10 10.35 6.44 -4.54
C PHE A 10 11.34 5.30 -4.67
N GLN A 11 12.64 5.61 -4.56
CA GLN A 11 13.69 4.61 -4.68
C GLN A 11 14.59 4.64 -3.45
N ASN A 12 14.91 3.46 -2.91
CA ASN A 12 15.79 3.31 -1.75
C ASN A 12 15.36 4.13 -0.52
N CYS A 13 14.04 4.30 -0.33
CA CYS A 13 13.48 5.11 0.75
C CYS A 13 13.10 4.25 1.96
N GLN A 14 13.18 4.86 3.15
CA GLN A 14 12.55 4.34 4.37
C GLN A 14 11.13 4.92 4.49
N ILE A 15 10.12 4.06 4.48
CA ILE A 15 8.71 4.44 4.57
C ILE A 15 8.17 3.90 5.89
N LEU A 16 8.10 4.76 6.90
CA LEU A 16 7.81 4.38 8.28
C LEU A 16 6.39 4.79 8.69
N ALA A 17 5.51 3.82 8.88
CA ALA A 17 4.18 4.06 9.43
C ALA A 17 4.25 4.31 10.95
N ARG A 18 3.50 5.31 11.43
CA ARG A 18 3.46 5.69 12.86
C ARG A 18 2.18 5.23 13.53
N LYS A 19 2.17 5.26 14.86
CA LYS A 19 0.94 5.06 15.64
C LYS A 19 -0.06 6.16 15.29
N ALA A 20 -1.26 5.77 14.85
CA ALA A 20 -2.35 6.70 14.61
C ALA A 20 -3.17 6.93 15.89
N LEU A 21 -4.13 7.86 15.80
CA LEU A 21 -5.12 8.06 16.85
C LEU A 21 -6.01 6.81 17.02
N PRO A 22 -6.68 6.64 18.18
CA PRO A 22 -7.59 5.52 18.40
C PRO A 22 -8.61 5.36 17.26
N ASN A 23 -8.92 4.11 16.91
CA ASN A 23 -9.88 3.73 15.85
C ASN A 23 -9.50 4.16 14.43
N GLN A 24 -8.28 4.66 14.19
CA GLN A 24 -7.79 4.97 12.85
C GLN A 24 -7.02 3.81 12.21
N LYS A 25 -6.83 3.92 10.90
CA LYS A 25 -6.06 2.99 10.08
C LYS A 25 -5.02 3.77 9.29
N ASN A 26 -3.83 3.21 9.16
CA ASN A 26 -2.82 3.75 8.27
C ASN A 26 -3.05 3.27 6.85
N SER A 27 -2.93 4.20 5.91
CA SER A 27 -2.79 3.89 4.49
C SER A 27 -1.56 4.62 3.99
N ILE A 28 -0.56 3.89 3.50
CA ILE A 28 0.71 4.48 3.05
C ILE A 28 0.43 5.38 1.84
N THR A 29 -0.28 4.85 0.84
CA THR A 29 -0.60 5.59 -0.40
C THR A 29 -2.09 5.92 -0.56
N ALA A 30 -2.38 7.05 -1.18
CA ALA A 30 -3.70 7.40 -1.70
C ALA A 30 -3.55 8.12 -3.04
N HIS A 31 -3.33 7.34 -4.12
CA HIS A 31 -3.14 7.89 -5.46
C HIS A 31 -4.46 8.38 -6.05
N GLY A 32 -4.39 9.52 -6.73
CA GLY A 32 -5.51 10.38 -7.07
C GLY A 32 -5.86 10.41 -8.56
N ARG A 33 -5.38 9.48 -9.38
CA ARG A 33 -5.66 9.45 -10.83
C ARG A 33 -7.15 9.35 -11.14
N LYS A 34 -7.66 10.35 -11.85
CA LYS A 34 -9.09 10.49 -12.17
C LYS A 34 -9.46 9.93 -13.53
N TYR A 35 -8.54 9.96 -14.48
CA TYR A 35 -8.81 9.56 -15.87
C TYR A 35 -7.85 8.48 -16.35
N LYS A 36 -8.35 7.60 -17.22
CA LYS A 36 -7.61 6.44 -17.73
C LYS A 36 -6.33 6.81 -18.48
N ASP A 37 -6.26 8.00 -19.06
CA ASP A 37 -5.19 8.40 -19.98
C ASP A 37 -4.12 9.27 -19.30
N GLU A 38 -4.31 9.65 -18.04
CA GLU A 38 -3.32 10.41 -17.26
C GLU A 38 -2.04 9.57 -17.07
N PRO A 39 -0.83 10.07 -17.41
CA PRO A 39 0.41 9.31 -17.25
C PRO A 39 0.94 9.29 -15.80
N THR A 40 0.04 9.35 -14.80
CA THR A 40 0.35 9.54 -13.37
C THR A 40 0.30 8.23 -12.58
N GLY A 41 1.09 8.12 -11.53
CA GLY A 41 1.21 6.89 -10.76
C GLY A 41 2.29 6.99 -9.71
N PHE A 42 2.19 6.16 -8.67
CA PHE A 42 3.25 6.00 -7.69
C PHE A 42 3.97 4.68 -7.90
N SER A 43 5.30 4.73 -7.91
CA SER A 43 6.16 3.56 -7.94
C SER A 43 7.10 3.58 -6.73
N PHE A 44 7.24 2.43 -6.07
CA PHE A 44 8.16 2.24 -4.95
C PHE A 44 9.10 1.09 -5.29
N GLN A 45 10.41 1.34 -5.27
CA GLN A 45 11.42 0.35 -5.61
C GLN A 45 12.57 0.35 -4.60
N PHE A 46 13.01 -0.84 -4.18
CA PHE A 46 14.08 -0.98 -3.19
C PHE A 46 13.81 -0.23 -1.88
N CYS A 47 12.54 -0.02 -1.55
CA CYS A 47 12.15 0.68 -0.33
C CYS A 47 12.11 -0.28 0.85
N ASN A 48 12.23 0.26 2.05
CA ASN A 48 11.90 -0.42 3.29
C ASN A 48 10.58 0.14 3.82
N ILE A 49 9.53 -0.68 3.79
CA ILE A 49 8.23 -0.35 4.34
C ILE A 49 8.09 -1.00 5.72
N SER A 50 8.19 -0.17 6.76
CA SER A 50 8.25 -0.60 8.15
C SER A 50 7.48 0.34 9.07
N ALA A 51 7.59 0.12 10.38
CA ALA A 51 6.97 0.94 11.40
C ALA A 51 8.01 1.80 12.09
N HIS A 52 7.60 3.01 12.44
CA HIS A 52 8.30 3.83 13.39
C HIS A 52 8.23 3.22 14.81
N PRO A 53 9.20 3.46 15.70
CA PRO A 53 9.22 2.87 17.04
C PRO A 53 7.94 3.08 17.87
N ASP A 54 7.23 4.20 17.68
CA ASP A 54 5.97 4.47 18.38
C ASP A 54 4.84 3.48 18.04
N LEU A 55 4.82 2.93 16.82
CA LEU A 55 3.89 1.90 16.40
C LEU A 55 4.37 0.51 16.86
N LEU A 56 5.67 0.24 16.79
CA LEU A 56 6.25 -1.03 17.26
C LEU A 56 6.05 -1.24 18.76
N ALA A 57 6.07 -0.16 19.54
CA ALA A 57 5.80 -0.21 20.98
C ALA A 57 4.31 -0.40 21.34
N THR A 58 3.39 -0.41 20.36
CA THR A 58 1.97 -0.65 20.64
C THR A 58 1.68 -2.13 20.84
N PRO A 59 0.94 -2.52 21.90
CA PRO A 59 0.43 -3.88 22.02
C PRO A 59 -0.37 -4.28 20.79
N VAL A 60 -0.23 -5.53 20.34
CA VAL A 60 -0.82 -6.05 19.10
C VAL A 60 -2.33 -5.73 18.99
N ASN A 61 -3.07 -5.89 20.10
CA ASN A 61 -4.52 -5.65 20.16
C ASN A 61 -4.93 -4.18 20.02
N SER A 62 -3.96 -3.27 20.13
CA SER A 62 -4.12 -1.82 20.01
C SER A 62 -3.30 -1.22 18.87
N SER A 63 -2.63 -2.07 18.08
CA SER A 63 -1.76 -1.62 16.99
C SER A 63 -2.58 -1.02 15.85
N THR A 64 -2.08 0.06 15.26
CA THR A 64 -2.75 0.72 14.14
C THR A 64 -2.70 -0.17 12.89
N PRO A 65 -3.85 -0.63 12.36
CA PRO A 65 -3.87 -1.44 11.15
C PRO A 65 -3.27 -0.66 9.98
N THR A 66 -2.29 -1.23 9.29
CA THR A 66 -1.54 -0.55 8.24
C THR A 66 -1.70 -1.26 6.89
N TYR A 67 -1.96 -0.47 5.84
CA TYR A 67 -2.19 -0.92 4.47
C TYR A 67 -1.29 -0.17 3.49
N LEU A 68 -0.94 -0.82 2.37
CA LEU A 68 -0.12 -0.26 1.30
C LEU A 68 -0.78 0.95 0.62
N GLY A 69 -2.11 0.93 0.50
CA GLY A 69 -2.83 2.05 -0.10
C GLY A 69 -4.34 1.93 -0.08
N ARG A 70 -5.01 3.00 -0.51
CA ARG A 70 -6.45 3.06 -0.78
C ARG A 70 -6.74 3.95 -1.99
N PRO A 71 -7.69 3.60 -2.87
CA PRO A 71 -7.91 4.34 -4.12
C PRO A 71 -8.64 5.65 -3.87
N TRP A 72 -7.94 6.78 -3.91
CA TRP A 72 -8.60 8.09 -3.70
C TRP A 72 -9.51 8.46 -4.87
N LYS A 73 -9.14 8.03 -6.09
CA LYS A 73 -9.88 8.24 -7.33
C LYS A 73 -9.95 6.96 -8.18
N GLU A 74 -10.80 7.00 -9.20
CA GLU A 74 -11.26 5.82 -9.95
C GLU A 74 -10.16 5.00 -10.61
N TYR A 75 -9.11 5.66 -11.09
CA TYR A 75 -7.99 5.03 -11.80
C TYR A 75 -6.71 4.99 -10.97
N SER A 76 -6.82 5.09 -9.63
CA SER A 76 -5.70 5.05 -8.68
C SER A 76 -4.66 4.00 -9.08
N ARG A 77 -3.40 4.41 -9.18
CA ARG A 77 -2.32 3.59 -9.71
C ARG A 77 -1.09 3.63 -8.81
N THR A 78 -0.80 2.48 -8.19
CA THR A 78 0.38 2.30 -7.33
C THR A 78 1.03 0.95 -7.61
N ILE A 79 2.35 0.92 -7.74
CA ILE A 79 3.13 -0.31 -7.75
C ILE A 79 4.20 -0.28 -6.65
N ILE A 80 4.35 -1.40 -5.94
CA ILE A 80 5.42 -1.60 -4.95
C ILE A 80 6.23 -2.82 -5.37
N MET A 81 7.52 -2.64 -5.58
CA MET A 81 8.37 -3.66 -6.15
C MET A 81 9.74 -3.75 -5.49
N GLN A 82 10.29 -4.95 -5.43
CA GLN A 82 11.64 -5.23 -4.91
C GLN A 82 11.91 -4.58 -3.55
N SER A 83 10.88 -4.47 -2.72
CA SER A 83 10.91 -3.72 -1.47
C SER A 83 10.71 -4.66 -0.28
N PHE A 84 11.33 -4.33 0.84
CA PHE A 84 11.09 -5.02 2.10
C PHE A 84 9.76 -4.55 2.70
N MET A 85 8.95 -5.50 3.20
CA MET A 85 7.72 -5.23 3.94
C MET A 85 7.76 -5.93 5.29
N SER A 86 7.71 -5.15 6.37
CA SER A 86 7.59 -5.71 7.71
C SER A 86 6.18 -6.27 7.98
N ASN A 87 6.02 -6.99 9.09
CA ASN A 87 4.78 -7.66 9.48
C ASN A 87 3.64 -6.70 9.88
N ILE A 88 3.85 -5.38 9.82
CA ILE A 88 2.79 -4.40 10.11
C ILE A 88 1.74 -4.31 9.00
N ILE A 89 2.11 -4.72 7.77
CA ILE A 89 1.21 -4.68 6.63
C ILE A 89 0.16 -5.76 6.82
N LYS A 90 -1.12 -5.35 6.86
CA LYS A 90 -2.22 -6.30 6.99
C LYS A 90 -2.20 -7.28 5.83
N PRO A 91 -2.53 -8.58 6.03
CA PRO A 91 -2.47 -9.58 4.96
C PRO A 91 -3.26 -9.22 3.70
N ALA A 92 -4.38 -8.50 3.85
CA ALA A 92 -5.17 -7.94 2.74
C ALA A 92 -4.37 -7.00 1.82
N GLY A 93 -3.31 -6.35 2.32
CA GLY A 93 -2.43 -5.42 1.62
C GLY A 93 -3.07 -4.05 1.39
N TRP A 94 -4.22 -4.02 0.73
CA TRP A 94 -4.88 -2.81 0.23
C TRP A 94 -6.21 -2.56 0.95
N LEU A 95 -6.57 -1.29 1.13
CA LEU A 95 -7.78 -0.86 1.86
C LEU A 95 -8.80 -0.24 0.90
N LYS A 96 -10.07 -0.64 1.02
CA LYS A 96 -11.17 -0.04 0.27
C LYS A 96 -11.28 1.46 0.61
N TRP A 97 -11.58 2.30 -0.37
CA TRP A 97 -11.87 3.71 -0.12
C TRP A 97 -13.28 3.88 0.48
N ASN A 98 -14.29 3.44 -0.26
CA ASN A 98 -15.68 3.38 0.19
C ASN A 98 -16.45 2.34 -0.63
N GLY A 99 -16.92 1.28 0.03
CA GLY A 99 -17.54 0.13 -0.62
C GLY A 99 -16.68 -0.46 -1.74
N ASP A 100 -17.33 -0.90 -2.81
CA ASP A 100 -16.65 -1.50 -3.97
C ASP A 100 -16.28 -0.48 -5.07
N MET A 101 -16.29 0.82 -4.73
CA MET A 101 -15.87 1.86 -5.67
C MET A 101 -14.42 1.67 -6.09
N PHE A 102 -14.18 1.89 -7.38
CA PHE A 102 -12.85 1.94 -8.03
C PHE A 102 -12.11 0.60 -8.11
N LEU A 103 -12.56 -0.44 -7.40
CA LEU A 103 -11.85 -1.73 -7.29
C LEU A 103 -11.65 -2.45 -8.63
N LYS A 104 -12.48 -2.16 -9.63
CA LYS A 104 -12.37 -2.73 -10.99
C LYS A 104 -11.41 -1.95 -11.90
N LYS A 105 -11.21 -0.65 -11.66
CA LYS A 105 -10.52 0.28 -12.58
C LYS A 105 -9.16 0.74 -12.07
N LEU A 106 -8.90 0.65 -10.77
CA LEU A 106 -7.59 0.90 -10.18
C LEU A 106 -6.54 -0.07 -10.73
N PHE A 107 -5.28 0.27 -10.56
CA PHE A 107 -4.15 -0.63 -10.78
C PHE A 107 -3.27 -0.64 -9.53
N TYR A 108 -3.29 -1.76 -8.80
CA TYR A 108 -2.38 -2.00 -7.69
C TYR A 108 -1.50 -3.22 -7.96
N GLY A 109 -0.19 -3.00 -7.97
CA GLY A 109 0.79 -4.02 -8.28
C GLY A 109 1.75 -4.29 -7.13
N GLU A 110 2.07 -5.57 -6.93
CA GLU A 110 3.17 -6.02 -6.08
C GLU A 110 4.10 -6.93 -6.90
N TYR A 111 5.42 -6.70 -6.86
CA TYR A 111 6.42 -7.46 -7.62
C TYR A 111 7.69 -7.73 -6.81
N MET A 112 8.06 -9.00 -6.64
CA MET A 112 9.32 -9.41 -5.98
C MET A 112 9.58 -8.70 -4.63
N ASN A 113 8.53 -8.40 -3.87
CA ASN A 113 8.68 -7.87 -2.52
C ASN A 113 9.07 -9.01 -1.57
N TYR A 114 9.71 -8.66 -0.46
CA TYR A 114 10.21 -9.65 0.49
C TYR A 114 9.98 -9.23 1.94
N GLY A 115 10.08 -10.20 2.85
CA GLY A 115 9.88 -9.99 4.29
C GLY A 115 8.47 -10.37 4.76
N PRO A 116 8.24 -10.35 6.07
CA PRO A 116 7.07 -11.00 6.67
C PRO A 116 5.72 -10.37 6.29
N GLY A 117 5.69 -9.15 5.76
CA GLY A 117 4.49 -8.49 5.22
C GLY A 117 4.26 -8.68 3.72
N ALA A 118 5.21 -9.28 2.99
CA ALA A 118 5.18 -9.37 1.53
C ALA A 118 4.33 -10.54 0.99
N GLY A 119 3.92 -11.48 1.85
CA GLY A 119 3.16 -12.65 1.44
C GLY A 119 1.85 -12.31 0.73
N LEU A 120 1.64 -12.89 -0.46
CA LEU A 120 0.51 -12.56 -1.33
C LEU A 120 -0.74 -13.44 -1.12
N GLY A 121 -0.67 -14.47 -0.26
CA GLY A 121 -1.71 -15.50 -0.12
C GLY A 121 -3.07 -14.96 0.32
N ASN A 122 -3.09 -13.92 1.16
CA ASN A 122 -4.30 -13.35 1.75
C ASN A 122 -4.62 -11.93 1.28
N ARG A 123 -4.01 -11.51 0.15
CA ARG A 123 -4.29 -10.21 -0.46
C ARG A 123 -5.73 -10.14 -0.96
N VAL A 124 -6.24 -8.92 -1.10
CA VAL A 124 -7.54 -8.65 -1.71
C VAL A 124 -7.71 -9.32 -3.08
N THR A 125 -8.95 -9.64 -3.45
CA THR A 125 -9.32 -10.29 -4.72
C THR A 125 -9.91 -9.30 -5.74
N TRP A 126 -9.53 -8.04 -5.66
CA TRP A 126 -10.07 -6.99 -6.53
C TRP A 126 -9.59 -7.16 -7.97
N PRO A 127 -10.44 -6.93 -8.99
CA PRO A 127 -10.02 -7.05 -10.38
C PRO A 127 -8.85 -6.13 -10.77
N GLY A 128 -8.77 -4.94 -10.16
CA GLY A 128 -7.66 -4.00 -10.37
C GLY A 128 -6.36 -4.33 -9.64
N TYR A 129 -6.35 -5.36 -8.78
CA TYR A 129 -5.15 -5.79 -8.07
C TYR A 129 -4.41 -6.87 -8.86
N GLN A 130 -3.10 -6.71 -9.02
CA GLN A 130 -2.24 -7.54 -9.84
C GLN A 130 -1.05 -8.07 -9.02
N LYS A 131 -0.89 -9.39 -9.02
CA LYS A 131 0.26 -10.09 -8.41
C LYS A 131 1.26 -10.40 -9.52
N PHE A 132 2.44 -9.80 -9.48
CA PHE A 132 3.49 -10.05 -10.48
C PHE A 132 4.61 -10.90 -9.86
N ASN A 133 4.89 -12.08 -10.44
CA ASN A 133 5.83 -13.07 -9.90
C ASN A 133 5.58 -13.45 -8.42
N GLN A 134 6.39 -14.35 -7.85
CA GLN A 134 6.28 -14.70 -6.43
C GLN A 134 7.01 -13.66 -5.57
N SER A 135 6.25 -12.88 -4.79
CA SER A 135 6.76 -12.16 -3.62
C SER A 135 6.70 -13.09 -2.41
N GLY A 136 7.76 -13.13 -1.58
CA GLY A 136 7.95 -14.13 -0.52
C GLY A 136 8.67 -13.56 0.70
#